data_AF-A0A6J4YUB1-F1
#
_entry.id   AF-A0A6J4YUB1-F1
#
_cell.length_a   1.000
_cell.length_b   1.000
_cell.length_c   1.000
_cell.angle_alpha   90.00
_cell.angle_beta   90.00
_cell.angle_gamma   90.00
#
_symmetry.space_group_name_H-M   'P 1'
#
loop_
_entity.id
_entity.type
_entity.pdbx_description
1 polymer ?
#
loop_
_entity_poly.entity_id
_entity_poly.type
_entity_poly.pdbx_seq_one_letter_code
_entity_poly.pdbx_strand_id
1 'polypeptide(L)'
;MDFDSFFRNKVESMLLTASWVEQVQKMLDLTGVSQVWGDRPEWYMWITGAPGVYALVFEEGEVIETADQTLNLGQFVVKCYPYVTASVFDSFSPREREMVSAELFDHTHTPRLEARQYVPETFFTVGSLSFMFDAAESVAMLTFDGLDFLKWSLKTVKTGYGDGLNDAHGKRVIRNIPAWQIGYPLFDRLISLYAFCSKESPAFIGATRSPGFECIVDSHQTPESWVNAETQQYSTSVLFSNATDTKELVDKNWRAHLDPAEEIVFEHTCSHSACVHAAAEGLPQVVINSLWWDLAHSDLKSELASTCGCGDHEHHAVEVK
;
A
#
# COMPACT_ATOMS: atom_id res chain seq x y z
N MET A 1 -24.29 6.01 0.62
CA MET A 1 -23.64 4.70 0.55
C MET A 1 -22.91 4.49 1.87
N ASP A 2 -22.89 3.28 2.41
CA ASP A 2 -22.03 2.96 3.56
C ASP A 2 -20.64 2.58 3.05
N PHE A 3 -19.71 3.53 3.12
CA PHE A 3 -18.35 3.34 2.58
C PHE A 3 -17.53 2.34 3.37
N ASP A 4 -17.70 2.30 4.69
CA ASP A 4 -17.02 1.32 5.54
C ASP A 4 -17.36 -0.09 5.07
N SER A 5 -18.64 -0.38 4.89
CA SER A 5 -19.09 -1.69 4.38
C SER A 5 -18.64 -1.94 2.95
N PHE A 6 -18.73 -0.94 2.06
CA PHE A 6 -18.31 -1.08 0.66
C PHE A 6 -16.83 -1.46 0.54
N PHE A 7 -15.94 -0.67 1.13
CA PHE A 7 -14.50 -0.89 1.06
C PHE A 7 -14.04 -2.07 1.90
N ARG A 8 -14.72 -2.35 3.02
CA ARG A 8 -14.48 -3.57 3.79
C ARG A 8 -14.70 -4.82 2.94
N ASN A 9 -15.84 -4.92 2.27
CA ASN A 9 -16.15 -6.06 1.41
C ASN A 9 -15.15 -6.20 0.25
N LYS A 10 -14.68 -5.08 -0.32
CA LYS A 10 -13.68 -5.07 -1.38
C LYS A 10 -12.35 -5.66 -0.93
N VAL A 11 -11.80 -5.16 0.17
CA VAL A 11 -10.52 -5.64 0.71
C VAL A 11 -10.65 -7.07 1.22
N GLU A 12 -11.72 -7.40 1.94
CA GLU A 12 -11.93 -8.76 2.47
C GLU A 12 -12.08 -9.79 1.35
N SER A 13 -12.75 -9.47 0.25
CA SER A 13 -12.83 -10.38 -0.91
C SER A 13 -11.44 -10.72 -1.46
N MET A 14 -10.55 -9.72 -1.56
CA MET A 14 -9.16 -9.93 -2.00
C MET A 14 -8.37 -10.80 -1.01
N LEU A 15 -8.46 -10.48 0.29
CA LEU A 15 -7.68 -11.17 1.34
C LEU A 15 -8.20 -12.59 1.62
N LEU A 16 -9.51 -12.82 1.53
CA LEU A 16 -10.10 -14.15 1.57
C LEU A 16 -9.53 -14.96 0.41
N THR A 17 -9.61 -14.45 -0.83
CA THR A 17 -9.06 -15.16 -1.99
C THR A 17 -7.60 -15.58 -1.78
N ALA A 18 -6.77 -14.68 -1.24
CA ALA A 18 -5.38 -14.98 -0.87
C ALA A 18 -5.25 -16.12 0.14
N SER A 19 -6.16 -16.20 1.11
CA SER A 19 -6.15 -17.18 2.20
C SER A 19 -6.62 -18.58 1.76
N TRP A 20 -7.48 -18.67 0.75
CA TRP A 20 -8.03 -19.95 0.27
C TRP A 20 -7.20 -20.58 -0.85
N VAL A 21 -6.44 -19.79 -1.61
CA VAL A 21 -5.63 -20.27 -2.74
C VAL A 21 -4.15 -20.23 -2.36
N GLU A 22 -3.64 -21.30 -1.74
CA GLU A 22 -2.25 -21.37 -1.23
C GLU A 22 -1.18 -20.99 -2.27
N GLN A 23 -1.42 -21.31 -3.55
CA GLN A 23 -0.50 -20.99 -4.63
C GLN A 23 -0.39 -19.47 -4.84
N VAL A 24 -1.52 -18.74 -4.75
CA VAL A 24 -1.54 -17.26 -4.79
C VAL A 24 -0.79 -16.71 -3.59
N GLN A 25 -1.06 -17.24 -2.39
CA GLN A 25 -0.35 -16.84 -1.17
C GLN A 25 1.17 -16.96 -1.31
N LYS A 26 1.66 -18.10 -1.83
CA LYS A 26 3.08 -18.37 -2.08
C LYS A 26 3.67 -17.43 -3.14
N MET A 27 2.96 -17.19 -4.24
CA MET A 27 3.41 -16.27 -5.30
C MET A 27 3.52 -14.82 -4.82
N LEU A 28 2.71 -14.44 -3.82
CA LEU A 28 2.69 -13.10 -3.23
C LEU A 28 3.56 -12.97 -1.98
N ASP A 29 4.28 -14.01 -1.59
CA ASP A 29 5.06 -14.05 -0.35
C ASP A 29 4.25 -13.69 0.91
N LEU A 30 2.93 -13.86 0.89
CA LEU A 30 2.05 -13.51 2.00
C LEU A 30 2.11 -14.61 3.07
N THR A 31 2.70 -14.36 4.23
CA THR A 31 2.74 -15.38 5.29
C THR A 31 1.49 -15.36 6.16
N GLY A 32 0.69 -14.30 6.09
CA GLY A 32 -0.57 -14.20 6.81
C GLY A 32 -1.32 -12.92 6.48
N VAL A 33 -2.62 -12.95 6.75
CA VAL A 33 -3.52 -11.79 6.72
C VAL A 33 -4.47 -11.90 7.90
N SER A 34 -4.85 -10.77 8.50
CA SER A 34 -5.78 -10.74 9.62
C SER A 34 -6.67 -9.52 9.53
N GLN A 35 -7.98 -9.71 9.65
CA GLN A 35 -8.93 -8.61 9.77
C GLN A 35 -8.96 -8.16 11.22
N VAL A 36 -8.96 -6.84 11.43
CA VAL A 36 -9.08 -6.26 12.76
C VAL A 36 -10.48 -5.72 12.97
N TRP A 37 -11.12 -6.20 14.02
CA TRP A 37 -12.44 -5.72 14.44
C TRP A 37 -12.27 -4.46 15.28
N GLY A 38 -12.91 -3.38 14.87
CA GLY A 38 -12.87 -2.08 15.53
C GLY A 38 -13.80 -1.10 14.83
N ASP A 39 -13.72 0.16 15.24
CA ASP A 39 -14.60 1.23 14.72
C ASP A 39 -14.39 1.46 13.21
N ARG A 40 -13.15 1.31 12.73
CA ARG A 40 -12.78 1.46 11.32
C ARG A 40 -12.29 0.13 10.74
N PRO A 41 -12.57 -0.17 9.45
CA PRO A 41 -11.98 -1.30 8.76
C PRO A 41 -10.45 -1.25 8.79
N GLU A 42 -9.81 -2.31 9.27
CA GLU A 42 -8.35 -2.45 9.30
C GLU A 42 -7.93 -3.89 9.05
N TRP A 43 -6.79 -4.07 8.38
CA TRP A 43 -6.22 -5.38 8.10
C TRP A 43 -4.72 -5.39 8.35
N TYR A 44 -4.24 -6.48 8.97
CA TYR A 44 -2.82 -6.78 9.08
C TYR A 44 -2.38 -7.74 7.99
N MET A 45 -1.19 -7.49 7.45
CA MET A 45 -0.60 -8.29 6.40
C MET A 45 0.88 -8.55 6.68
N TRP A 46 1.27 -9.82 6.61
CA TRP A 46 2.65 -10.26 6.77
C TRP A 46 3.20 -10.68 5.42
N ILE A 47 4.27 -10.01 4.98
CA ILE A 47 4.95 -10.27 3.70
C ILE A 47 6.37 -10.77 4.01
N THR A 48 6.80 -11.85 3.35
CA THR A 48 8.13 -12.41 3.53
C THR A 48 9.20 -11.40 3.13
N GLY A 49 10.21 -11.19 3.99
CA GLY A 49 11.30 -10.26 3.73
C GLY A 49 10.94 -8.78 3.93
N ALA A 50 9.69 -8.45 4.25
CA ALA A 50 9.30 -7.09 4.61
C ALA A 50 9.94 -6.66 5.94
N PRO A 51 10.16 -5.35 6.14
CA PRO A 51 10.79 -4.83 7.36
C PRO A 51 9.88 -4.88 8.59
N GLY A 52 8.61 -5.29 8.44
CA GLY A 52 7.63 -5.26 9.51
C GLY A 52 6.29 -5.86 9.08
N VAL A 53 5.30 -5.75 9.97
CA VAL A 53 3.90 -6.09 9.68
C VAL A 53 3.19 -4.86 9.16
N TYR A 54 2.46 -5.00 8.06
CA TYR A 54 1.68 -3.90 7.52
C TYR A 54 0.31 -3.81 8.17
N ALA A 55 -0.19 -2.59 8.35
CA ALA A 55 -1.61 -2.34 8.57
C ALA A 55 -2.16 -1.48 7.43
N LEU A 56 -3.28 -1.90 6.88
CA LEU A 56 -4.11 -1.10 5.98
C LEU A 56 -5.31 -0.62 6.76
N VAL A 57 -5.44 0.68 6.99
CA VAL A 57 -6.51 1.28 7.80
C VAL A 57 -7.38 2.13 6.90
N PHE A 58 -8.68 1.89 6.83
CA PHE A 58 -9.61 2.76 6.13
C PHE A 58 -9.82 4.06 6.92
N GLU A 59 -9.68 5.20 6.25
CA GLU A 59 -9.84 6.52 6.85
C GLU A 59 -11.18 7.15 6.47
N GLU A 60 -11.41 7.34 5.17
CA GLU A 60 -12.59 8.02 4.65
C GLU A 60 -12.98 7.55 3.26
N GLY A 61 -14.24 7.80 2.89
CA GLY A 61 -14.75 7.53 1.55
C GLY A 61 -15.56 8.70 1.01
N GLU A 62 -15.46 8.91 -0.29
CA GLU A 62 -16.17 9.97 -1.00
C GLU A 62 -16.78 9.47 -2.32
N VAL A 63 -17.80 10.18 -2.79
CA VAL A 63 -18.36 9.98 -4.13
C VAL A 63 -17.81 11.06 -5.05
N ILE A 64 -17.19 10.64 -6.15
CA ILE A 64 -16.80 11.51 -7.24
C ILE A 64 -17.85 11.37 -8.34
N GLU A 65 -18.69 12.40 -8.49
CA GLU A 65 -19.66 12.48 -9.58
C GLU A 65 -19.02 13.12 -10.80
N THR A 66 -19.09 12.42 -11.93
CA THR A 66 -18.73 12.97 -13.24
C THR A 66 -19.96 12.93 -14.15
N ALA A 67 -19.90 13.58 -15.32
CA ALA A 67 -21.04 13.65 -16.24
C ALA A 67 -21.64 12.28 -16.63
N ASP A 68 -20.81 11.23 -16.67
CA ASP A 68 -21.19 9.92 -17.24
C ASP A 68 -21.01 8.74 -16.27
N GLN A 69 -20.43 8.97 -15.09
CA GLN A 69 -20.14 7.91 -14.12
C GLN A 69 -20.07 8.46 -12.69
N THR A 70 -20.41 7.60 -11.74
CA THR A 70 -20.25 7.81 -10.30
C THR A 70 -19.15 6.89 -9.81
N LEU A 71 -18.09 7.47 -9.25
CA LEU A 71 -16.96 6.74 -8.69
C LEU A 71 -16.99 6.85 -7.16
N ASN A 72 -16.66 5.75 -6.48
CA ASN A 72 -16.49 5.70 -5.05
C ASN A 72 -14.99 5.65 -4.77
N LEU A 73 -14.46 6.69 -4.12
CA LEU A 73 -13.07 6.75 -3.67
C LEU A 73 -13.02 6.37 -2.19
N GLY A 74 -12.07 5.50 -1.83
CA GLY A 74 -11.77 5.13 -0.46
C GLY A 74 -10.31 5.41 -0.18
N GLN A 75 -10.03 6.14 0.89
CA GLN A 75 -8.69 6.48 1.34
C GLN A 75 -8.27 5.60 2.50
N PHE A 76 -7.02 5.16 2.46
CA PHE A 76 -6.43 4.27 3.45
C PHE A 76 -5.07 4.78 3.90
N VAL A 77 -4.79 4.63 5.19
CA VAL A 77 -3.45 4.82 5.75
C VAL A 77 -2.71 3.48 5.72
N VAL A 78 -1.46 3.53 5.24
CA VAL A 78 -0.53 2.41 5.30
C VAL A 78 0.39 2.58 6.49
N LYS A 79 0.36 1.62 7.42
CA LYS A 79 1.31 1.54 8.52
C LYS A 79 2.26 0.36 8.35
N CYS A 80 3.47 0.50 8.87
CA CYS A 80 4.44 -0.59 9.00
C CYS A 80 4.94 -0.65 10.44
N TYR A 81 4.64 -1.75 11.13
CA TYR A 81 5.15 -2.06 12.45
C TYR A 81 6.49 -2.79 12.32
N PRO A 82 7.63 -2.11 12.51
CA PRO A 82 8.92 -2.64 12.10
C PRO A 82 9.39 -3.76 13.04
N TYR A 83 10.01 -4.79 12.48
CA TYR A 83 10.77 -5.76 13.25
C TYR A 83 12.02 -5.10 13.83
N VAL A 84 12.37 -5.42 15.07
CA VAL A 84 13.59 -4.91 15.74
C VAL A 84 14.86 -5.29 14.99
N THR A 85 14.83 -6.41 14.25
CA THR A 85 15.93 -6.91 13.42
C THR A 85 16.00 -6.28 12.03
N ALA A 86 15.00 -5.50 11.62
CA ALA A 86 14.98 -4.86 10.31
C ALA A 86 15.99 -3.70 10.26
N SER A 87 16.70 -3.56 9.14
CA SER A 87 17.69 -2.48 8.94
C SER A 87 17.10 -1.07 9.04
N VAL A 88 15.80 -0.93 8.79
CA VAL A 88 15.06 0.33 8.87
C VAL A 88 14.51 0.63 10.26
N PHE A 89 14.67 -0.26 11.25
CA PHE A 89 14.11 -0.05 12.59
C PHE A 89 14.60 1.26 13.21
N ASP A 90 15.89 1.57 13.07
CA ASP A 90 16.52 2.79 13.58
C ASP A 90 16.08 4.09 12.89
N SER A 91 15.40 3.99 11.75
CA SER A 91 14.79 5.12 11.06
C SER A 91 13.47 5.58 11.68
N PHE A 92 12.81 4.72 12.46
CA PHE A 92 11.60 5.08 13.21
C PHE A 92 11.96 5.93 14.43
N SER A 93 10.98 6.70 14.90
CA SER A 93 11.19 7.56 16.05
C SER A 93 11.57 6.77 17.31
N PRO A 94 12.34 7.36 18.24
CA PRO A 94 12.65 6.71 19.51
C PRO A 94 11.41 6.17 20.22
N ARG A 95 10.29 6.89 20.15
CA ARG A 95 9.02 6.50 20.78
C ARG A 95 8.34 5.35 20.06
N GLU A 96 8.36 5.30 18.73
CA GLU A 96 7.88 4.15 17.96
C GLU A 96 8.68 2.88 18.28
N ARG A 97 10.02 2.99 18.33
CA ARG A 97 10.90 1.87 18.68
C ARG A 97 10.68 1.34 20.10
N GLU A 98 10.47 2.25 21.05
CA GLU A 98 10.11 1.92 22.43
C GLU A 98 8.78 1.16 22.49
N MET A 99 7.76 1.61 21.73
CA MET A 99 6.45 0.95 21.69
C MET A 99 6.53 -0.49 21.18
N VAL A 100 7.29 -0.75 20.11
CA VAL A 100 7.49 -2.12 19.58
C VAL A 100 8.14 -3.04 20.61
N SER A 101 9.02 -2.49 21.45
CA SER A 101 9.76 -3.25 22.47
C SER A 101 8.99 -3.40 23.79
N ALA A 102 7.89 -2.66 23.96
CA ALA A 102 7.07 -2.66 25.16
C ALA A 102 5.98 -3.75 25.11
N GLU A 103 5.25 -3.93 26.22
CA GLU A 103 4.09 -4.84 26.29
C GLU A 103 2.87 -4.40 25.45
N LEU A 104 3.03 -3.40 24.59
CA LEU A 104 1.98 -2.92 23.68
C LEU A 104 1.82 -3.82 22.45
N PHE A 105 2.86 -4.57 22.07
CA PHE A 105 2.84 -5.48 20.92
C PHE A 105 2.74 -6.94 21.38
N ASP A 106 2.15 -7.80 20.55
CA ASP A 106 2.12 -9.24 20.76
C ASP A 106 3.21 -9.97 19.97
N HIS A 107 3.24 -11.30 20.08
CA HIS A 107 4.20 -12.16 19.42
C HIS A 107 4.10 -12.15 17.88
N THR A 108 2.99 -11.65 17.32
CA THR A 108 2.79 -11.50 15.87
C THR A 108 3.30 -10.16 15.35
N HIS A 109 3.88 -9.33 16.22
CA HIS A 109 4.39 -7.98 15.92
C HIS A 109 3.30 -6.98 15.50
N THR A 110 2.09 -7.16 16.04
CA THR A 110 1.00 -6.17 15.94
C THR A 110 0.66 -5.62 17.32
N PRO A 111 0.07 -4.41 17.40
CA PRO A 111 -0.45 -3.90 18.67
C PRO A 111 -1.50 -4.85 19.27
N ARG A 112 -1.40 -5.14 20.57
CA ARG A 112 -2.41 -5.90 21.31
C ARG A 112 -3.75 -5.18 21.27
N LEU A 113 -4.84 -5.92 21.17
CA LEU A 113 -6.19 -5.35 21.07
C LEU A 113 -6.48 -4.31 22.17
N GLU A 114 -6.12 -4.63 23.42
CA GLU A 114 -6.34 -3.77 24.59
C GLU A 114 -5.41 -2.54 24.62
N ALA A 115 -4.30 -2.62 23.88
CA ALA A 115 -3.24 -1.61 23.87
C ALA A 115 -3.35 -0.62 22.70
N ARG A 116 -4.21 -0.89 21.71
CA ARG A 116 -4.32 -0.10 20.46
C ARG A 116 -4.59 1.38 20.71
N GLN A 117 -5.47 1.69 21.66
CA GLN A 117 -5.79 3.07 22.04
C GLN A 117 -4.59 3.88 22.56
N TYR A 118 -3.49 3.23 22.94
CA TYR A 118 -2.27 3.90 23.41
C TYR A 118 -1.26 4.17 22.29
N VAL A 119 -1.48 3.61 21.09
CA VAL A 119 -0.66 3.87 19.91
C VAL A 119 -1.24 5.09 19.19
N PRO A 120 -0.51 6.23 19.11
CA PRO A 120 -0.98 7.41 18.40
C PRO A 120 -1.26 7.11 16.93
N GLU A 121 -2.31 7.70 16.36
CA GLU A 121 -2.76 7.37 15.01
C GLU A 121 -1.70 7.65 13.93
N THR A 122 -0.87 8.68 14.11
CA THR A 122 0.19 9.10 13.18
C THR A 122 1.46 8.25 13.27
N PHE A 123 1.55 7.36 14.26
CA PHE A 123 2.70 6.49 14.41
C PHE A 123 2.63 5.34 13.42
N PHE A 124 3.80 4.91 12.98
CA PHE A 124 4.03 3.81 12.06
C PHE A 124 3.51 4.04 10.64
N THR A 125 2.86 5.17 10.34
CA THR A 125 2.44 5.53 8.98
C THR A 125 3.62 5.65 8.03
N VAL A 126 3.56 4.98 6.88
CA VAL A 126 4.60 5.01 5.83
C VAL A 126 4.07 5.48 4.48
N GLY A 127 2.77 5.67 4.32
CA GLY A 127 2.14 6.18 3.11
C GLY A 127 0.63 6.11 3.18
N SER A 128 -0.02 6.33 2.04
CA SER A 128 -1.46 6.17 1.87
C SER A 128 -1.76 5.38 0.61
N LEU A 129 -2.94 4.77 0.60
CA LEU A 129 -3.52 4.12 -0.57
C LEU A 129 -4.88 4.75 -0.85
N SER A 130 -5.23 4.86 -2.11
CA SER A 130 -6.59 5.19 -2.51
C SER A 130 -7.12 4.19 -3.52
N PHE A 131 -8.36 3.74 -3.30
CA PHE A 131 -9.06 2.83 -4.20
C PHE A 131 -10.28 3.53 -4.76
N MET A 132 -10.35 3.62 -6.09
CA MET A 132 -11.43 4.24 -6.83
C MET A 132 -12.15 3.18 -7.65
N PHE A 133 -13.46 3.01 -7.43
CA PHE A 133 -14.29 2.05 -8.15
C PHE A 133 -15.56 2.71 -8.67
N ASP A 134 -15.99 2.37 -9.88
CA ASP A 134 -17.39 2.59 -10.26
C ASP A 134 -18.31 1.54 -9.62
N ALA A 135 -19.62 1.76 -9.66
CA ALA A 135 -20.59 0.85 -9.07
C ALA A 135 -20.64 -0.54 -9.75
N ALA A 136 -20.27 -0.62 -11.03
CA ALA A 136 -20.23 -1.87 -11.79
C ALA A 136 -18.87 -2.56 -11.75
N GLU A 137 -17.86 -1.94 -11.11
CA GLU A 137 -16.46 -2.39 -11.10
C GLU A 137 -15.88 -2.59 -12.52
N SER A 138 -16.38 -1.82 -13.48
CA SER A 138 -15.83 -1.72 -14.83
C SER A 138 -14.57 -0.86 -14.89
N VAL A 139 -14.35 -0.05 -13.85
CA VAL A 139 -13.20 0.80 -13.64
C VAL A 139 -12.72 0.63 -12.20
N ALA A 140 -11.47 0.25 -12.04
CA ALA A 140 -10.80 0.23 -10.74
C ALA A 140 -9.43 0.90 -10.84
N MET A 141 -9.20 1.93 -10.03
CA MET A 141 -7.89 2.57 -9.93
C MET A 141 -7.38 2.48 -8.49
N LEU A 142 -6.20 1.89 -8.34
CA LEU A 142 -5.54 1.77 -7.05
C LEU A 142 -4.27 2.63 -7.11
N THR A 143 -4.13 3.54 -6.17
CA THR A 143 -3.00 4.48 -6.11
C THR A 143 -2.29 4.35 -4.77
N PHE A 144 -0.95 4.31 -4.79
CA PHE A 144 -0.10 4.43 -3.61
C PHE A 144 0.65 5.75 -3.62
N ASP A 145 0.56 6.47 -2.51
CA ASP A 145 1.26 7.72 -2.26
C ASP A 145 2.24 7.57 -1.10
N GLY A 146 3.47 8.01 -1.29
CA GLY A 146 4.51 7.95 -0.27
C GLY A 146 5.64 8.95 -0.51
N LEU A 147 6.25 9.41 0.58
CA LEU A 147 7.48 10.20 0.50
C LEU A 147 8.68 9.27 0.27
N ASP A 148 9.69 9.73 -0.47
CA ASP A 148 11.00 9.06 -0.48
C ASP A 148 11.52 8.85 0.94
N PHE A 149 11.48 9.91 1.75
CA PHE A 149 11.82 9.91 3.16
C PHE A 149 10.79 10.67 3.99
N LEU A 150 10.08 9.95 4.86
CA LEU A 150 9.21 10.53 5.88
C LEU A 150 10.06 11.03 7.05
N LYS A 151 10.37 12.32 7.03
CA LYS A 151 11.23 13.01 8.01
C LYS A 151 10.42 13.73 9.07
N TRP A 152 10.72 13.46 10.33
CA TRP A 152 10.25 14.27 11.45
C TRP A 152 11.44 14.87 12.20
N SER A 153 11.36 16.15 12.53
CA SER A 153 12.40 16.87 13.26
C SER A 153 11.84 17.62 14.46
N LEU A 154 12.62 17.68 15.55
CA LEU A 154 12.34 18.55 16.68
C LEU A 154 12.97 19.92 16.46
N LYS A 155 12.18 20.98 16.71
CA LYS A 155 12.68 22.35 16.76
C LYS A 155 13.44 22.56 18.06
N THR A 156 14.78 22.70 18.02
CA THR A 156 15.53 23.02 19.25
C THR A 156 15.32 24.48 19.62
N VAL A 157 14.80 24.74 20.82
CA VAL A 157 14.80 26.08 21.40
C VAL A 157 16.24 26.38 21.82
N LYS A 158 16.84 27.44 21.27
CA LYS A 158 18.15 27.91 21.74
C LYS A 158 18.02 28.33 23.21
N THR A 159 18.55 27.54 24.13
CA THR A 159 18.81 28.00 25.49
C THR A 159 19.99 28.96 25.40
N GLY A 160 19.68 30.26 25.38
CA GLY A 160 20.67 31.31 25.16
C GLY A 160 21.82 31.26 26.16
N TYR A 161 23.02 31.07 25.65
CA TYR A 161 24.29 31.70 26.05
C TYR A 161 25.36 31.18 25.06
N GLY A 162 25.55 31.90 23.95
CA GLY A 162 26.47 31.49 22.89
C GLY A 162 26.44 32.50 21.76
N ASP A 163 27.34 33.47 21.87
CA ASP A 163 27.66 34.53 20.92
C ASP A 163 28.16 33.94 19.58
N GLY A 164 27.85 34.61 18.46
CA GLY A 164 28.47 34.33 17.17
C GLY A 164 27.52 33.89 16.04
N LEU A 165 27.55 34.70 14.99
CA LEU A 165 26.77 34.65 13.74
C LEU A 165 26.65 33.28 13.04
N ASN A 166 25.52 33.11 12.33
CA ASN A 166 25.20 32.06 11.33
C ASN A 166 24.77 30.68 11.85
N ASP A 167 23.80 30.65 12.75
CA ASP A 167 23.36 29.39 13.34
C ASP A 167 21.93 29.06 12.89
N ALA A 168 21.85 28.33 11.77
CA ALA A 168 20.65 27.68 11.30
C ALA A 168 19.96 26.97 12.47
N HIS A 169 18.65 27.17 12.63
CA HIS A 169 17.86 26.49 13.65
C HIS A 169 18.24 25.00 13.70
N GLY A 170 18.88 24.55 14.78
CA GLY A 170 19.26 23.16 14.95
C GLY A 170 18.01 22.29 14.87
N LYS A 171 17.83 21.57 13.77
CA LYS A 171 16.79 20.55 13.65
C LYS A 171 17.41 19.24 14.10
N ARG A 172 16.82 18.61 15.11
CA ARG A 172 17.18 17.24 15.45
C ARG A 172 16.19 16.30 14.76
N VAL A 173 16.66 15.61 13.73
CA VAL A 173 15.88 14.56 13.08
C VAL A 173 15.60 13.46 14.09
N ILE A 174 14.32 13.16 14.28
CA ILE A 174 13.84 12.09 15.17
C ILE A 174 13.24 10.92 14.41
N ARG A 175 12.82 11.11 13.16
CA ARG A 175 12.29 10.05 12.28
C ARG A 175 12.80 10.32 10.87
N ASN A 176 13.27 9.30 10.16
CA ASN A 176 13.74 9.42 8.78
C ASN A 176 13.58 8.08 8.05
N ILE A 177 12.33 7.75 7.73
CA ILE A 177 11.95 6.45 7.18
C ILE A 177 11.95 6.52 5.66
N PRO A 178 12.56 5.55 4.94
CA PRO A 178 12.41 5.45 3.49
C PRO A 178 10.99 4.98 3.12
N ALA A 179 10.01 5.89 3.24
CA ALA A 179 8.58 5.59 3.29
C ALA A 179 8.10 4.88 2.02
N TRP A 180 8.50 5.38 0.85
CA TRP A 180 8.20 4.76 -0.44
C TRP A 180 8.70 3.31 -0.51
N GLN A 181 9.98 3.09 -0.18
CA GLN A 181 10.60 1.76 -0.23
C GLN A 181 9.92 0.77 0.72
N ILE A 182 9.46 1.23 1.88
CA ILE A 182 8.78 0.38 2.86
C ILE A 182 7.33 0.14 2.50
N GLY A 183 6.60 1.15 2.02
CA GLY A 183 5.17 1.05 1.75
C GLY A 183 4.82 0.37 0.42
N TYR A 184 5.61 0.60 -0.63
CA TYR A 184 5.32 0.10 -1.98
C TYR A 184 5.14 -1.43 -2.08
N PRO A 185 5.90 -2.28 -1.36
CA PRO A 185 5.67 -3.72 -1.37
C PRO A 185 4.24 -4.12 -0.98
N LEU A 186 3.59 -3.40 -0.05
CA LEU A 186 2.20 -3.64 0.30
C LEU A 186 1.28 -3.38 -0.90
N PHE A 187 1.46 -2.21 -1.54
CA PHE A 187 0.71 -1.83 -2.73
C PHE A 187 0.84 -2.87 -3.83
N ASP A 188 2.07 -3.29 -4.14
CA ASP A 188 2.35 -4.29 -5.16
C ASP A 188 1.59 -5.62 -4.94
N ARG A 189 1.50 -6.09 -3.68
CA ARG A 189 0.71 -7.29 -3.35
C ARG A 189 -0.79 -7.06 -3.48
N LEU A 190 -1.29 -5.87 -3.14
CA LEU A 190 -2.70 -5.51 -3.32
C LEU A 190 -3.09 -5.43 -4.81
N ILE A 191 -2.24 -4.85 -5.66
CA ILE A 191 -2.43 -4.84 -7.13
C ILE A 191 -2.48 -6.28 -7.65
N SER A 192 -1.55 -7.11 -7.21
CA SER A 192 -1.47 -8.51 -7.63
C SER A 192 -2.71 -9.32 -7.20
N LEU A 193 -3.19 -9.10 -5.97
CA LEU A 193 -4.44 -9.70 -5.48
C LEU A 193 -5.65 -9.23 -6.26
N TYR A 194 -5.74 -7.93 -6.51
CA TYR A 194 -6.84 -7.37 -7.29
C TYR A 194 -6.88 -8.00 -8.68
N ALA A 195 -5.74 -8.05 -9.38
CA ALA A 195 -5.61 -8.67 -10.70
C ALA A 195 -6.06 -10.14 -10.69
N PHE A 196 -5.66 -10.92 -9.67
CA PHE A 196 -6.11 -12.30 -9.52
C PHE A 196 -7.63 -12.43 -9.33
N CYS A 197 -8.21 -11.56 -8.50
CA CYS A 197 -9.63 -11.59 -8.14
C CYS A 197 -10.54 -11.11 -9.26
N SER A 198 -10.16 -10.03 -9.95
CA SER A 198 -10.93 -9.45 -11.06
C SER A 198 -10.76 -10.24 -12.36
N LYS A 199 -9.69 -11.04 -12.49
CA LYS A 199 -9.24 -11.65 -13.74
C LYS A 199 -8.97 -10.61 -14.83
N GLU A 200 -8.55 -9.42 -14.41
CA GLU A 200 -8.17 -8.33 -15.29
C GLU A 200 -6.69 -7.99 -15.11
N SER A 201 -5.99 -7.82 -16.22
CA SER A 201 -4.64 -7.24 -16.21
C SER A 201 -4.72 -5.72 -16.09
N PRO A 202 -3.67 -5.06 -15.59
CA PRO A 202 -3.56 -3.60 -15.66
C PRO A 202 -3.80 -3.12 -17.10
N ALA A 203 -4.68 -2.13 -17.25
CA ALA A 203 -4.94 -1.41 -18.50
C ALA A 203 -4.06 -0.16 -18.61
N PHE A 204 -3.63 0.40 -17.48
CA PHE A 204 -2.75 1.56 -17.44
C PHE A 204 -1.96 1.63 -16.13
N ILE A 205 -0.75 2.17 -16.22
CA ILE A 205 0.11 2.49 -15.07
C ILE A 205 0.60 3.91 -15.25
N GLY A 206 0.39 4.74 -14.23
CA GLY A 206 0.88 6.12 -14.17
C GLY A 206 1.66 6.34 -12.90
N ALA A 207 2.67 7.20 -12.94
CA ALA A 207 3.34 7.67 -11.75
C ALA A 207 3.67 9.15 -11.84
N THR A 208 3.51 9.84 -10.71
CA THR A 208 3.83 11.25 -10.55
C THR A 208 4.90 11.44 -9.49
N ARG A 209 5.54 12.62 -9.51
CA ARG A 209 6.29 13.15 -8.38
C ARG A 209 5.85 14.57 -8.07
N SER A 210 5.96 14.97 -6.82
CA SER A 210 5.77 16.36 -6.39
C SER A 210 6.71 16.69 -5.23
N PRO A 211 6.89 17.99 -4.91
CA PRO A 211 7.64 18.38 -3.72
C PRO A 211 7.06 17.75 -2.46
N GLY A 212 7.92 17.09 -1.67
CA GLY A 212 7.53 16.48 -0.42
C GLY A 212 7.53 17.46 0.75
N PHE A 213 7.37 16.92 1.96
CA PHE A 213 7.36 17.70 3.19
C PHE A 213 8.12 17.02 4.33
N GLU A 214 8.50 17.83 5.32
CA GLU A 214 9.02 17.41 6.61
C GLU A 214 8.02 17.80 7.70
N CYS A 215 7.81 16.91 8.67
CA CYS A 215 7.05 17.24 9.88
C CYS A 215 7.99 17.84 10.94
N ILE A 216 7.73 19.06 11.37
CA ILE A 216 8.48 19.72 12.44
C ILE A 216 7.61 19.71 13.69
N VAL A 217 8.11 19.08 14.75
CA VAL A 217 7.45 19.05 16.06
C VAL A 217 8.04 20.15 16.91
N ASP A 218 7.19 21.07 17.36
CA ASP A 218 7.58 22.19 18.20
C ASP A 218 7.71 21.80 19.69
N SER A 219 8.06 22.77 20.54
CA SER A 219 8.15 22.56 22.00
C SER A 219 6.80 22.23 22.66
N HIS A 220 5.68 22.51 22.00
CA HIS A 220 4.34 22.19 22.45
C HIS A 220 3.87 20.81 21.94
N GLN A 221 4.75 20.05 21.27
CA GLN A 221 4.44 18.78 20.63
C GLN A 221 3.39 18.88 19.52
N THR A 222 3.26 20.06 18.91
CA THR A 222 2.38 20.28 17.76
C THR A 222 3.15 19.97 16.49
N PRO A 223 2.69 19.02 15.65
CA PRO A 223 3.30 18.77 14.36
C PRO A 223 2.89 19.85 13.35
N GLU A 224 3.88 20.42 12.66
CA GLU A 224 3.68 21.31 11.52
C GLU A 224 4.33 20.72 10.27
N SER A 225 3.61 20.66 9.15
CA SER A 225 4.16 20.20 7.87
C SER A 225 4.80 21.37 7.11
N TRP A 226 6.05 21.19 6.71
CA TRP A 226 6.82 22.19 5.97
C TRP A 226 7.29 21.58 4.64
N VAL A 227 7.01 22.25 3.52
CA VAL A 227 7.51 21.82 2.20
C VAL A 227 9.03 21.73 2.24
N ASN A 228 9.57 20.60 1.77
CA ASN A 228 10.99 20.33 1.76
C ASN A 228 11.43 19.93 0.35
N ALA A 229 12.26 20.76 -0.29
CA ALA A 229 12.74 20.52 -1.64
C ALA A 229 13.64 19.27 -1.77
N GLU A 230 14.23 18.80 -0.66
CA GLU A 230 15.09 17.61 -0.62
C GLU A 230 14.32 16.30 -0.43
N THR A 231 13.02 16.39 -0.17
CA THR A 231 12.12 15.24 -0.04
C THR A 231 11.14 15.32 -1.21
N GLN A 232 10.82 14.17 -1.78
CA GLN A 232 9.88 14.06 -2.90
C GLN A 232 8.73 13.17 -2.47
N GLN A 233 7.51 13.56 -2.86
CA GLN A 233 6.35 12.68 -2.82
C GLN A 233 6.22 11.99 -4.16
N TYR A 234 5.94 10.70 -4.12
CA TYR A 234 5.68 9.89 -5.29
C TYR A 234 4.27 9.32 -5.20
N SER A 235 3.64 9.19 -6.36
CA SER A 235 2.38 8.49 -6.52
C SER A 235 2.51 7.46 -7.62
N THR A 236 1.95 6.26 -7.44
CA THR A 236 1.81 5.27 -8.52
C THR A 236 0.39 4.77 -8.55
N SER A 237 -0.26 4.94 -9.70
CA SER A 237 -1.63 4.55 -9.96
C SER A 237 -1.67 3.41 -10.98
N VAL A 238 -2.44 2.37 -10.67
CA VAL A 238 -2.72 1.25 -11.57
C VAL A 238 -4.21 1.22 -11.85
N LEU A 239 -4.56 1.33 -13.12
CA LEU A 239 -5.94 1.28 -13.62
C LEU A 239 -6.21 -0.09 -14.23
N PHE A 240 -7.29 -0.72 -13.79
CA PHE A 240 -7.94 -1.88 -14.38
C PHE A 240 -9.24 -1.41 -15.04
N SER A 241 -9.46 -1.86 -16.27
CA SER A 241 -10.70 -1.57 -16.95
C SER A 241 -10.96 -2.58 -18.06
N ASN A 242 -12.25 -2.90 -18.24
CA ASN A 242 -12.77 -3.66 -19.36
C ASN A 242 -13.26 -2.77 -20.52
N ALA A 243 -13.13 -1.45 -20.40
CA ALA A 243 -13.57 -0.51 -21.42
C ALA A 243 -12.63 -0.49 -22.63
N THR A 244 -13.21 -0.22 -23.81
CA THR A 244 -12.45 -0.11 -25.07
C THR A 244 -11.63 1.18 -25.18
N ASP A 245 -11.97 2.22 -24.41
CA ASP A 245 -11.28 3.52 -24.44
C ASP A 245 -10.54 3.82 -23.12
N THR A 246 -9.43 3.13 -22.91
CA THR A 246 -8.54 3.37 -21.76
C THR A 246 -8.03 4.80 -21.71
N LYS A 247 -7.86 5.46 -22.86
CA LYS A 247 -7.28 6.81 -22.90
C LYS A 247 -8.25 7.83 -22.29
N GLU A 248 -9.52 7.78 -22.67
CA GLU A 248 -10.54 8.65 -22.09
C GLU A 248 -10.64 8.45 -20.57
N LEU A 249 -10.59 7.20 -20.10
CA LEU A 249 -10.58 6.89 -18.67
C LEU A 249 -9.36 7.46 -17.94
N VAL A 250 -8.17 7.37 -18.54
CA VAL A 250 -6.94 7.95 -17.97
C VAL A 250 -7.04 9.47 -17.90
N ASP A 251 -7.53 10.12 -18.96
CA ASP A 251 -7.72 11.57 -18.99
C ASP A 251 -8.70 12.03 -17.89
N LYS A 252 -9.84 11.32 -17.75
CA LYS A 252 -10.93 11.67 -16.84
C LYS A 252 -10.66 11.31 -15.39
N ASN A 253 -10.05 10.15 -15.12
CA ASN A 253 -9.94 9.59 -13.78
C ASN A 253 -8.56 9.79 -13.17
N TRP A 254 -7.51 9.92 -13.98
CA TRP A 254 -6.14 10.09 -13.48
C TRP A 254 -5.64 11.52 -13.72
N ARG A 255 -5.51 11.96 -14.99
CA ARG A 255 -4.91 13.27 -15.32
C ARG A 255 -5.72 14.44 -14.78
N ALA A 256 -7.05 14.37 -14.81
CA ALA A 256 -7.91 15.43 -14.31
C ALA A 256 -7.83 15.67 -12.80
N HIS A 257 -7.32 14.69 -12.03
CA HIS A 257 -7.20 14.76 -10.58
C HIS A 257 -5.77 15.06 -10.10
N LEU A 258 -4.81 15.23 -11.00
CA LEU A 258 -3.44 15.59 -10.62
C LEU A 258 -3.37 17.03 -10.11
N ASP A 259 -2.64 17.23 -9.02
CA ASP A 259 -2.33 18.58 -8.53
C ASP A 259 -1.42 19.30 -9.54
N PRO A 260 -1.57 20.62 -9.76
CA PRO A 260 -0.68 21.38 -10.65
C PRO A 260 0.82 21.27 -10.32
N ALA A 261 1.18 20.93 -9.09
CA ALA A 261 2.56 20.70 -8.65
C ALA A 261 3.08 19.28 -8.94
N GLU A 262 2.22 18.36 -9.37
CA GLU A 262 2.61 17.00 -9.77
C GLU A 262 3.17 16.95 -11.18
N GLU A 263 4.36 16.37 -11.31
CA GLU A 263 5.01 16.06 -12.57
C GLU A 263 4.79 14.58 -12.90
N ILE A 264 4.23 14.29 -14.07
CA ILE A 264 4.14 12.92 -14.60
C ILE A 264 5.56 12.43 -14.90
N VAL A 265 6.02 11.43 -14.15
CA VAL A 265 7.34 10.82 -14.36
C VAL A 265 7.26 9.55 -15.17
N PHE A 266 6.14 8.83 -15.09
CA PHE A 266 5.90 7.62 -15.86
C PHE A 266 4.44 7.56 -16.31
N GLU A 267 4.25 7.13 -17.54
CA GLU A 267 2.91 6.89 -18.07
C GLU A 267 2.94 5.77 -19.11
N HIS A 268 2.11 4.76 -18.92
CA HIS A 268 2.03 3.65 -19.85
C HIS A 268 0.64 3.02 -19.94
N THR A 269 0.04 3.06 -21.13
CA THR A 269 -1.13 2.23 -21.46
C THR A 269 -0.67 0.81 -21.70
N CYS A 270 -1.24 -0.12 -20.94
CA CYS A 270 -0.87 -1.52 -20.99
C CYS A 270 -1.68 -2.25 -22.06
N SER A 271 -1.02 -3.15 -22.79
CA SER A 271 -1.72 -4.13 -23.63
C SER A 271 -1.78 -5.48 -22.91
N HIS A 272 -2.72 -6.35 -23.31
CA HIS A 272 -2.97 -7.66 -22.68
C HIS A 272 -1.73 -8.59 -22.58
N SER A 273 -0.64 -8.33 -23.31
CA SER A 273 0.53 -9.22 -23.34
C SER A 273 1.91 -8.55 -23.32
N ALA A 274 2.03 -7.22 -23.41
CA ALA A 274 3.31 -6.59 -23.78
C ALA A 274 4.02 -5.75 -22.70
N CYS A 275 3.48 -5.60 -21.49
CA CYS A 275 4.13 -4.75 -20.46
C CYS A 275 5.29 -5.40 -19.72
N VAL A 276 5.55 -6.70 -19.92
CA VAL A 276 6.67 -7.42 -19.28
C VAL A 276 8.03 -6.77 -19.58
N HIS A 277 8.15 -6.05 -20.71
CA HIS A 277 9.39 -5.38 -21.11
C HIS A 277 9.63 -4.03 -20.43
N ALA A 278 8.60 -3.35 -19.92
CA ALA A 278 8.74 -2.04 -19.26
C ALA A 278 9.33 -2.16 -17.84
N ALA A 279 9.23 -3.33 -17.21
CA ALA A 279 9.79 -3.60 -15.89
C ALA A 279 11.33 -3.48 -15.82
N ALA A 280 12.02 -3.54 -16.96
CA ALA A 280 13.48 -3.49 -17.03
C ALA A 280 14.07 -2.06 -17.09
N GLU A 281 13.27 -1.05 -17.45
CA GLU A 281 13.71 0.36 -17.60
C GLU A 281 13.03 1.28 -16.59
N GLY A 282 12.56 0.74 -15.46
CA GLY A 282 11.92 1.52 -14.41
C GLY A 282 12.78 2.72 -14.02
N LEU A 283 12.18 3.91 -14.04
CA LEU A 283 12.66 5.00 -13.20
C LEU A 283 12.87 4.44 -11.79
N PRO A 284 13.89 4.88 -11.04
CA PRO A 284 14.41 4.20 -9.84
C PRO A 284 13.41 3.97 -8.70
N GLN A 285 12.13 4.29 -8.89
CA GLN A 285 11.08 4.24 -7.89
C GLN A 285 9.77 3.56 -8.33
N VAL A 286 9.51 3.35 -9.62
CA VAL A 286 8.27 2.65 -10.07
C VAL A 286 8.62 1.22 -10.43
N VAL A 287 8.26 0.27 -9.55
CA VAL A 287 8.51 -1.15 -9.76
C VAL A 287 7.26 -1.78 -10.39
N ILE A 288 7.34 -2.08 -11.68
CA ILE A 288 6.29 -2.82 -12.39
C ILE A 288 6.56 -4.31 -12.21
N ASN A 289 5.61 -5.03 -11.62
CA ASN A 289 5.75 -6.45 -11.32
C ASN A 289 4.99 -7.30 -12.36
N SER A 290 5.69 -8.22 -13.03
CA SER A 290 5.07 -9.10 -14.03
C SER A 290 3.96 -9.97 -13.44
N LEU A 291 4.01 -10.24 -12.13
CA LEU A 291 2.98 -11.03 -11.42
C LEU A 291 1.58 -10.43 -11.56
N TRP A 292 1.44 -9.12 -11.82
CA TRP A 292 0.13 -8.50 -12.04
C TRP A 292 -0.59 -9.13 -13.24
N TRP A 293 0.14 -9.40 -14.34
CA TRP A 293 -0.41 -10.06 -15.52
C TRP A 293 -0.48 -11.58 -15.34
N ASP A 294 0.54 -12.18 -14.72
CA ASP A 294 0.57 -13.64 -14.53
C ASP A 294 -0.62 -14.10 -13.69
N LEU A 295 -0.94 -13.38 -12.61
CA LEU A 295 -2.06 -13.70 -11.74
C LEU A 295 -3.42 -13.40 -12.38
N ALA A 296 -3.55 -12.32 -13.15
CA ALA A 296 -4.78 -12.01 -13.89
C ALA A 296 -5.21 -13.16 -14.81
N HIS A 297 -4.25 -13.79 -15.49
CA HIS A 297 -4.50 -14.90 -16.42
C HIS A 297 -4.42 -16.29 -15.79
N SER A 298 -4.17 -16.37 -14.49
CA SER A 298 -4.01 -17.66 -13.81
C SER A 298 -5.36 -18.26 -13.40
N ASP A 299 -5.49 -19.58 -13.58
CA ASP A 299 -6.65 -20.37 -13.19
C ASP A 299 -6.43 -21.13 -11.87
N LEU A 300 -5.64 -20.55 -10.95
CA LEU A 300 -5.30 -21.18 -9.67
C LEU A 300 -6.58 -21.39 -8.84
N LYS A 301 -6.71 -22.58 -8.25
CA LYS A 301 -7.87 -22.98 -7.44
C LYS A 301 -7.41 -23.50 -6.10
N SER A 302 -8.28 -23.40 -5.10
CA SER A 302 -8.05 -23.98 -3.79
C SER A 302 -8.05 -25.50 -3.86
N GLU A 303 -6.97 -26.14 -3.39
CA GLU A 303 -6.90 -27.61 -3.28
C GLU A 303 -7.81 -28.14 -2.15
N LEU A 304 -8.16 -27.28 -1.16
CA LEU A 304 -9.06 -27.61 -0.06
C LEU A 304 -10.52 -27.78 -0.49
N ALA A 305 -10.89 -27.30 -1.69
CA ALA A 305 -12.21 -27.52 -2.27
C ALA A 305 -12.35 -28.92 -2.92
N SER A 306 -11.27 -29.72 -3.00
CA SER A 306 -11.35 -31.12 -3.44
C SER A 306 -11.99 -31.99 -2.35
N THR A 307 -13.31 -31.91 -2.28
CA THR A 307 -14.16 -32.68 -1.35
C THR A 307 -14.29 -34.15 -1.71
N CYS A 308 -13.55 -34.66 -2.70
CA CYS A 308 -13.38 -36.09 -2.88
C CYS A 308 -11.95 -36.49 -2.52
N GLY A 309 -11.78 -37.19 -1.39
CA GLY A 309 -10.61 -38.01 -1.10
C GLY A 309 -10.49 -39.23 -2.03
N CYS A 310 -10.92 -39.10 -3.28
CA CYS A 310 -10.75 -40.09 -4.32
C CYS A 310 -9.51 -39.67 -5.10
N GLY A 311 -8.34 -40.10 -4.63
CA GLY A 311 -7.18 -40.14 -5.51
C GLY A 311 -7.58 -40.97 -6.74
N ASP A 312 -7.46 -40.38 -7.92
CA ASP A 312 -7.51 -41.10 -9.19
C ASP A 312 -6.31 -42.05 -9.23
N HIS A 313 -6.42 -43.17 -8.51
CA HIS A 313 -5.66 -44.36 -8.82
C HIS A 313 -6.25 -44.91 -10.11
N GLU A 314 -5.68 -44.48 -11.24
CA GLU A 314 -5.77 -45.19 -12.50
C GLU A 314 -5.25 -46.62 -12.27
N HIS A 315 -6.17 -47.54 -11.96
CA HIS A 315 -5.92 -48.96 -12.08
C HIS A 315 -5.76 -49.29 -13.56
N HIS A 316 -4.51 -49.33 -14.03
CA HIS A 316 -4.14 -50.09 -15.21
C HIS A 316 -4.51 -51.57 -14.99
N ALA A 317 -5.70 -51.96 -15.43
CA ALA A 317 -6.03 -53.35 -15.66
C ALA A 317 -5.23 -53.83 -16.88
N VAL A 318 -4.10 -54.47 -16.62
CA VAL A 318 -3.40 -55.29 -17.62
C VAL A 318 -4.18 -56.59 -17.74
N GLU A 319 -5.01 -56.72 -18.78
CA GLU A 319 -5.48 -58.02 -19.25
C GLU A 319 -4.31 -58.76 -19.91
N VAL A 320 -3.84 -59.82 -19.25
CA VAL A 320 -2.93 -60.81 -19.84
C VAL A 320 -3.76 -61.84 -20.59
N LYS A 321 -3.50 -61.98 -21.88
CA LYS A 321 -3.95 -63.12 -22.72
C LYS A 321 -3.14 -64.37 -22.45
#